data_AF-A0A8I1W945-F1
#
_entry.id   AF-A0A8I1W945-F1
#
_cell.length_a   1.000
_cell.length_b   1.000
_cell.length_c   1.000
_cell.angle_alpha   90.00
_cell.angle_beta   90.00
_cell.angle_gamma   90.00
#
_symmetry.space_group_name_H-M   'P 1'
#
loop_
_entity.id
_entity.type
_entity.pdbx_description
1 polymer ?
#
loop_
_entity_poly.entity_id
_entity_poly.type
_entity_poly.pdbx_seq_one_letter_code
_entity_poly.pdbx_strand_id
1 'polypeptide(L)'
;MRHRKSGRQLNRNSSHRQAMFRNMASSLLRHEVIKTTLPKAKELRRVVEPLITLAKTDSVANRPLAFARTRDNEIVAKLFNAFGPRFLNRAVRH
;
A
#
# COMPACT_ATOMS: atom_id res chain seq x y z
N MET A 1 -17.49 -3.01 24.99
CA MET A 1 -16.16 -2.74 24.40
C MET A 1 -15.96 -3.53 23.11
N ARG A 2 -15.30 -2.96 22.09
CA ARG A 2 -14.90 -3.72 20.88
C ARG A 2 -13.61 -4.49 21.18
N HIS A 3 -13.72 -5.70 21.73
CA HIS A 3 -12.55 -6.55 21.94
C HIS A 3 -11.96 -7.02 20.59
N ARG A 4 -10.62 -6.96 20.47
CA ARG A 4 -9.81 -7.49 19.35
C ARG A 4 -10.03 -6.89 17.94
N LYS A 5 -10.74 -5.76 17.80
CA LYS A 5 -10.86 -5.09 16.49
C LYS A 5 -9.64 -4.20 16.23
N SER A 6 -8.89 -4.52 15.18
CA SER A 6 -7.73 -3.74 14.73
C SER A 6 -8.10 -2.74 13.64
N GLY A 7 -7.35 -1.62 13.59
CA GLY A 7 -7.51 -0.57 12.58
C GLY A 7 -8.55 0.51 12.94
N ARG A 8 -8.40 1.68 12.32
CA ARG A 8 -9.27 2.84 12.55
C ARG A 8 -10.40 2.90 11.52
N GLN A 9 -11.62 3.23 11.97
CA GLN A 9 -12.77 3.40 11.08
C GLN A 9 -12.67 4.66 10.20
N LEU A 10 -12.02 5.72 10.69
CA LEU A 10 -11.83 6.99 10.00
C LEU A 10 -13.15 7.62 9.52
N ASN A 11 -14.24 7.42 10.30
CA ASN A 11 -15.60 7.89 10.00
C ASN A 11 -16.08 7.50 8.58
N ARG A 12 -15.70 6.30 8.11
CA ARG A 12 -16.05 5.79 6.78
C ARG A 12 -16.57 4.35 6.86
N ASN A 13 -17.45 4.00 5.92
CA ASN A 13 -17.85 2.62 5.69
C ASN A 13 -16.67 1.81 5.08
N SER A 14 -16.84 0.50 4.93
CA SER A 14 -15.76 -0.39 4.47
C SER A 14 -15.31 -0.09 3.05
N SER A 15 -16.25 0.05 2.11
CA SER A 15 -15.96 0.29 0.69
C SER A 15 -15.25 1.63 0.46
N HIS A 16 -15.73 2.71 1.08
CA HIS A 16 -15.09 4.02 1.00
C HIS A 16 -13.69 3.98 1.62
N ARG A 17 -13.51 3.31 2.77
CA ARG A 17 -12.18 3.19 3.39
C ARG A 17 -11.20 2.43 2.49
N GLN A 18 -11.63 1.35 1.84
CA GLN A 18 -10.81 0.61 0.88
C GLN A 18 -10.43 1.49 -0.33
N ALA A 19 -11.40 2.19 -0.92
CA ALA A 19 -11.15 3.08 -2.06
C ALA A 19 -10.19 4.23 -1.70
N MET A 20 -10.39 4.85 -0.53
CA MET A 20 -9.52 5.92 -0.03
C MET A 20 -8.08 5.44 0.13
N PHE A 21 -7.86 4.28 0.77
CA PHE A 21 -6.51 3.76 0.95
C PHE A 21 -5.86 3.32 -0.36
N ARG A 22 -6.62 2.75 -1.30
CA ARG A 22 -6.12 2.46 -2.64
C ARG A 22 -5.61 3.72 -3.32
N ASN A 23 -6.41 4.78 -3.33
CA ASN A 23 -6.03 6.05 -3.95
C ASN A 23 -4.81 6.66 -3.26
N MET A 24 -4.78 6.68 -1.92
CA MET A 24 -3.62 7.19 -1.17
C MET A 24 -2.35 6.37 -1.41
N ALA A 25 -2.45 5.03 -1.53
CA ALA A 25 -1.31 4.17 -1.85
C ALA A 25 -0.77 4.46 -3.25
N SER A 26 -1.66 4.56 -4.26
CA SER A 26 -1.26 4.93 -5.63
C SER A 26 -0.63 6.32 -5.67
N SER A 27 -1.20 7.32 -4.99
CA SER A 27 -0.61 8.67 -4.91
C SER A 27 0.76 8.67 -4.22
N LEU A 28 0.93 7.92 -3.13
CA LEU A 28 2.22 7.80 -2.45
C LEU A 28 3.27 7.12 -3.33
N LEU A 29 2.91 6.06 -4.05
CA LEU A 29 3.85 5.39 -4.96
C LEU A 29 4.19 6.26 -6.18
N ARG A 30 3.23 7.05 -6.66
CA ARG A 30 3.44 8.00 -7.76
C ARG A 30 4.41 9.12 -7.36
N HIS A 31 4.09 9.84 -6.30
CA HIS A 31 4.77 11.08 -5.91
C HIS A 31 5.85 10.91 -4.82
N GLU A 32 6.00 9.70 -4.27
CA GLU A 32 6.96 9.31 -3.22
C GLU A 32 6.73 9.96 -1.85
N VAL A 33 5.99 11.07 -1.81
CA VAL A 33 5.59 11.79 -0.61
C VAL A 33 4.16 12.29 -0.79
N ILE A 34 3.35 12.16 0.26
CA ILE A 34 2.02 12.79 0.35
C ILE A 34 1.83 13.42 1.72
N LYS A 35 1.07 14.52 1.77
CA LYS A 35 0.62 15.12 3.03
C LYS A 35 -0.77 14.60 3.37
N THR A 36 -0.95 14.05 4.56
CA THR A 36 -2.25 13.55 5.04
C THR A 36 -2.34 13.65 6.56
N THR A 37 -3.48 13.29 7.14
CA THR A 37 -3.64 13.31 8.59
C THR A 37 -2.91 12.14 9.24
N LEU A 38 -2.37 12.36 10.45
CA LEU A 38 -1.66 11.34 11.22
C LEU A 38 -2.38 9.98 11.31
N PRO A 39 -3.70 9.90 11.64
CA PRO A 39 -4.38 8.61 11.68
C PRO A 39 -4.45 7.92 10.32
N LYS A 40 -4.63 8.66 9.21
CA LYS A 40 -4.61 8.09 7.87
C LYS A 40 -3.22 7.59 7.49
N ALA A 41 -2.17 8.35 7.81
CA ALA A 41 -0.79 7.97 7.54
C ALA A 41 -0.39 6.68 8.28
N LYS A 42 -0.73 6.56 9.58
CA LYS A 42 -0.45 5.36 10.37
C LYS A 42 -1.14 4.11 9.81
N GLU A 43 -2.39 4.24 9.36
CA GLU A 43 -3.13 3.12 8.75
C GLU A 43 -2.67 2.81 7.33
N LEU A 44 -2.28 3.81 6.53
CA LEU A 44 -1.80 3.63 5.16
C LEU A 44 -0.60 2.68 5.09
N ARG A 45 0.26 2.66 6.12
CA ARG A 45 1.39 1.73 6.22
C ARG A 45 0.97 0.28 6.05
N ARG A 46 -0.19 -0.12 6.60
CA ARG A 46 -0.73 -1.49 6.49
C ARG A 46 -1.09 -1.88 5.06
N VAL A 47 -1.27 -0.91 4.17
CA VAL A 47 -1.61 -1.12 2.76
C VAL A 47 -0.36 -1.05 1.89
N VAL A 48 0.52 -0.10 2.15
CA VAL A 48 1.71 0.16 1.32
C VAL A 48 2.87 -0.78 1.63
N GLU A 49 3.12 -1.14 2.90
CA GLU A 49 4.22 -2.03 3.24
C GLU A 49 4.10 -3.42 2.56
N PRO A 50 2.93 -4.08 2.55
CA PRO A 50 2.76 -5.33 1.80
C PRO A 50 2.98 -5.19 0.29
N LEU A 51 2.65 -4.03 -0.30
CA LEU A 51 2.93 -3.78 -1.73
C LEU A 51 4.44 -3.72 -1.99
N ILE A 52 5.20 -3.04 -1.14
CA ILE A 52 6.66 -2.98 -1.25
C ILE A 52 7.26 -4.38 -1.02
N THR A 53 6.75 -5.14 -0.07
CA THR A 53 7.23 -6.51 0.19
C THR A 53 6.98 -7.43 -1.01
N LEU A 54 5.80 -7.36 -1.65
CA LEU A 54 5.54 -8.09 -2.90
C LEU A 54 6.54 -7.71 -4.00
N ALA A 55 6.87 -6.42 -4.10
CA ALA A 55 7.74 -5.87 -5.14
C ALA A 55 9.19 -6.34 -5.07
N LYS A 56 9.64 -6.82 -3.90
CA LYS A 56 11.00 -7.33 -3.72
C LYS A 56 11.28 -8.58 -4.54
N THR A 57 10.24 -9.37 -4.83
CA THR A 57 10.33 -10.56 -5.66
C THR A 57 9.48 -10.34 -6.90
N ASP A 58 10.12 -10.04 -8.03
CA ASP A 58 9.40 -9.91 -9.29
C ASP A 58 9.00 -11.30 -9.79
N SER A 59 7.69 -11.54 -9.88
CA SER A 59 7.13 -12.80 -10.36
C SER A 59 5.81 -12.57 -11.08
N VAL A 60 5.48 -13.49 -11.98
CA VAL A 60 4.21 -13.50 -12.73
C VAL A 60 3.00 -13.55 -11.79
N ALA A 61 3.14 -14.10 -10.58
CA ALA A 61 2.08 -14.12 -9.58
C ALA A 61 1.98 -12.79 -8.78
N ASN A 62 3.10 -12.11 -8.53
CA ASN A 62 3.11 -10.91 -7.68
C ASN A 62 2.60 -9.67 -8.40
N ARG A 63 2.86 -9.53 -9.72
CA ARG A 63 2.38 -8.38 -10.51
C ARG A 63 0.84 -8.27 -10.55
N PRO A 64 0.07 -9.34 -10.83
CA PRO A 64 -1.40 -9.30 -10.75
C PRO A 64 -1.93 -9.01 -9.34
N LEU A 65 -1.27 -9.50 -8.29
CA LEU A 65 -1.66 -9.21 -6.90
C LEU A 65 -1.48 -7.72 -6.54
N ALA A 66 -0.40 -7.11 -7.02
CA ALA A 66 -0.20 -5.67 -6.88
C ALA A 66 -1.26 -4.89 -7.66
N PHE A 67 -1.54 -5.29 -8.91
CA PHE A 67 -2.56 -4.65 -9.75
C PHE A 67 -3.96 -4.75 -9.13
N ALA A 68 -4.34 -5.88 -8.54
CA ALA A 68 -5.64 -6.03 -7.88
C ALA A 68 -5.85 -5.00 -6.76
N ARG A 69 -4.76 -4.56 -6.11
CA ARG A 69 -4.76 -3.61 -4.99
C ARG A 69 -4.63 -2.16 -5.43
N THR A 70 -3.85 -1.85 -6.48
CA THR A 70 -3.63 -0.47 -6.95
C THR A 70 -4.56 -0.06 -8.09
N ARG A 71 -4.96 -1.01 -8.94
CA ARG A 71 -5.74 -0.83 -10.18
C ARG A 71 -5.08 0.13 -11.17
N ASP A 72 -3.75 0.16 -11.19
CA ASP A 72 -2.95 1.09 -11.98
C ASP A 72 -1.66 0.42 -12.47
N ASN A 73 -1.50 0.30 -13.79
CA ASN A 73 -0.37 -0.39 -14.42
C ASN A 73 0.95 0.38 -14.27
N GLU A 74 0.92 1.71 -14.31
CA GLU A 74 2.13 2.53 -14.17
C GLU A 74 2.69 2.40 -12.77
N ILE A 75 1.81 2.37 -11.77
CA ILE A 75 2.19 2.17 -10.37
C ILE A 75 2.77 0.78 -10.17
N VAL A 76 2.19 -0.26 -10.79
CA VAL A 76 2.77 -1.61 -10.74
C VAL A 76 4.16 -1.62 -11.38
N ALA A 77 4.34 -1.03 -12.56
CA ALA A 77 5.64 -0.96 -13.20
C ALA A 77 6.68 -0.24 -12.31
N LYS A 78 6.35 0.93 -11.76
CA LYS A 78 7.23 1.68 -10.84
C LYS A 78 7.53 0.88 -9.57
N LEU A 79 6.54 0.17 -9.03
CA LEU A 79 6.67 -0.64 -7.83
C LEU A 79 7.73 -1.73 -8.00
N PHE A 80 7.66 -2.54 -9.06
CA PHE A 80 8.59 -3.64 -9.30
C PHE A 80 9.94 -3.16 -9.87
N ASN A 81 9.96 -2.17 -10.76
CA ASN A 81 11.19 -1.78 -11.44
C ASN A 81 12.05 -0.80 -10.61
N ALA A 82 11.45 0.03 -9.74
CA ALA A 82 12.18 1.03 -8.96
C ALA A 82 12.19 0.71 -7.47
N PHE A 83 11.02 0.50 -6.86
CA PHE A 83 10.93 0.31 -5.40
C PHE A 83 11.39 -1.08 -4.94
N GLY A 84 11.10 -2.13 -5.70
CA GLY A 84 11.55 -3.50 -5.41
C GLY A 84 13.06 -3.58 -5.18
N PRO A 85 13.89 -3.24 -6.18
CA PRO A 85 15.34 -3.22 -6.07
C PRO A 85 15.85 -2.30 -4.95
N ARG A 86 15.27 -1.10 -4.83
CA ARG A 86 15.67 -0.10 -3.81
C ARG A 86 15.51 -0.59 -2.37
N PHE A 87 14.54 -1.48 -2.11
CA PHE A 87 14.23 -1.94 -0.75
C PHE A 87 14.59 -3.40 -0.48
N LEU A 88 15.38 -4.06 -1.34
CA LEU A 88 15.79 -5.46 -1.17
C LEU A 88 16.37 -5.71 0.23
N ASN A 89 17.37 -4.93 0.62
CA ASN A 89 18.11 -5.07 1.88
C ASN A 89 17.35 -4.54 3.12
N ARG A 90 16.17 -3.93 2.95
CA ARG A 90 15.39 -3.42 4.09
C ARG A 90 14.66 -4.57 4.77
N ALA A 91 14.83 -4.78 6.07
CA ALA A 91 14.03 -5.80 6.78
C ALA A 91 12.52 -5.60 6.58
N VAL A 92 11.78 -6.71 6.42
CA VAL A 92 10.31 -6.68 6.34
C VAL A 92 9.79 -6.33 7.74
N ARG A 93 9.01 -5.26 7.84
CA ARG A 93 8.30 -4.91 9.08
C ARG A 93 6.91 -5.54 9.00
N HIS A 94 6.55 -6.29 10.04
CA HIS A 94 5.24 -6.92 10.21
C HIS A 94 4.28 -6.02 11.00
#